data_AF-C4XQN1-F1
#
_entry.id   AF-C4XQN1-F1
#
_cell.length_a   1.000
_cell.length_b   1.000
_cell.length_c   1.000
_cell.angle_alpha   90.00
_cell.angle_beta   90.00
_cell.angle_gamma   90.00
#
_symmetry.space_group_name_H-M   'P 1'
#
loop_
_entity.id
_entity.type
_entity.pdbx_description
1 polymer ?
#
loop_
_entity_poly.entity_id
_entity_poly.type
_entity_poly.pdbx_seq_one_letter_code
_entity_poly.pdbx_strand_id
1 'polypeptide(L)'
;MTKRRRAMLTVRLPEALEARLNTLAEATKRPKSFYVREALERSLEDMEDVYLAEAALERFRASGEPAVPLAELERRLGLDD
;
A
#
# COMPACT_ATOMS: atom_id res chain seq x y z
N MET A 1 -12.39 -24.76 -15.22
CA MET A 1 -11.18 -24.49 -14.41
C MET A 1 -10.36 -23.41 -15.12
N THR A 2 -10.52 -22.15 -14.71
CA THR A 2 -9.80 -21.02 -15.33
C THR A 2 -8.33 -21.07 -14.89
N LYS A 3 -7.42 -21.29 -15.83
CA LYS A 3 -5.98 -21.38 -15.57
C LYS A 3 -5.51 -20.01 -15.05
N ARG A 4 -5.10 -19.89 -13.77
CA ARG A 4 -4.53 -18.65 -13.23
C ARG A 4 -3.26 -18.33 -14.02
N ARG A 5 -3.27 -17.23 -14.80
CA ARG A 5 -2.07 -16.71 -15.47
C ARG A 5 -1.14 -16.15 -14.40
N ARG A 6 0.12 -16.59 -14.41
CA ARG A 6 1.20 -15.94 -13.64
C ARG A 6 1.87 -14.91 -14.54
N ALA A 7 1.96 -13.67 -14.09
CA ALA A 7 2.76 -12.64 -14.74
C ALA A 7 4.21 -12.71 -14.21
N MET A 8 5.18 -12.42 -15.08
CA MET A 8 6.59 -12.29 -14.70
C MET A 8 7.03 -10.84 -14.92
N LEU A 9 7.69 -10.27 -13.91
CA LEU A 9 8.26 -8.92 -13.95
C LEU A 9 9.77 -9.04 -13.76
N THR A 10 10.55 -8.46 -14.67
CA THR A 10 12.01 -8.33 -14.53
C THR A 10 12.34 -6.88 -14.19
N VAL A 11 13.10 -6.68 -13.12
CA VAL A 11 13.53 -5.36 -12.66
C VAL A 11 15.04 -5.30 -12.58
N ARG A 12 15.62 -4.15 -12.92
CA ARG A 12 17.05 -3.88 -12.68
C ARG A 12 17.19 -3.30 -11.28
N LEU A 13 18.07 -3.88 -10.47
CA LEU A 13 18.35 -3.42 -9.12
C LEU A 13 19.78 -2.86 -9.05
N PRO A 14 20.02 -1.80 -8.26
CA PRO A 14 21.36 -1.42 -7.86
C PRO A 14 22.07 -2.59 -7.15
N GLU A 15 23.37 -2.75 -7.37
CA GLU A 15 24.17 -3.86 -6.83
C GLU A 15 24.02 -4.00 -5.30
N ALA A 16 24.07 -2.88 -4.57
CA ALA A 16 23.90 -2.87 -3.12
C ALA A 16 22.53 -3.40 -2.66
N LEU A 17 21.46 -3.15 -3.43
CA LEU A 17 20.14 -3.65 -3.12
C LEU A 17 20.03 -5.14 -3.43
N GLU A 18 20.62 -5.59 -4.54
CA GLU A 18 20.68 -7.01 -4.87
C GLU A 18 21.42 -7.81 -3.80
N ALA A 19 22.57 -7.33 -3.33
CA ALA A 19 23.35 -7.97 -2.27
C ALA A 19 22.55 -8.12 -0.96
N ARG A 20 21.80 -7.08 -0.57
CA ARG A 20 20.90 -7.12 0.60
C ARG A 20 19.77 -8.13 0.41
N LEU A 21 19.17 -8.17 -0.79
CA LEU A 21 18.11 -9.12 -1.13
C LEU A 21 18.62 -10.57 -1.13
N ASN A 22 19.85 -10.80 -1.58
CA ASN A 22 20.52 -12.11 -1.56
C ASN A 22 20.72 -12.59 -0.13
N THR A 23 21.30 -11.74 0.72
CA THR A 23 21.53 -12.02 2.14
C THR A 23 20.22 -12.37 2.85
N LEU A 24 19.17 -11.58 2.62
CA LEU A 24 17.86 -11.81 3.23
C LEU A 24 17.24 -13.14 2.77
N ALA A 25 17.29 -13.44 1.47
CA ALA A 25 16.78 -14.68 0.91
C ALA A 25 17.50 -15.93 1.46
N GLU A 26 18.82 -15.86 1.58
CA GLU A 26 19.65 -16.96 2.09
C GLU A 26 19.42 -17.23 3.58
N ALA A 27 19.33 -16.16 4.39
CA ALA A 27 19.12 -16.24 5.82
C ALA A 27 17.75 -16.85 6.18
N THR A 28 16.72 -16.58 5.39
CA THR A 28 15.35 -17.01 5.67
C THR A 28 14.89 -18.23 4.86
N LYS A 29 15.74 -18.72 3.94
CA LYS A 29 15.41 -19.81 3.01
C LYS A 29 14.16 -19.52 2.17
N ARG A 30 13.96 -18.25 1.79
CA ARG A 30 12.87 -17.83 0.88
C ARG A 30 13.44 -17.29 -0.43
N PRO A 31 12.76 -17.47 -1.57
CA PRO A 31 13.24 -16.93 -2.84
C PRO A 31 13.18 -15.39 -2.84
N LYS A 32 14.10 -14.73 -3.57
CA LYS A 32 14.12 -13.27 -3.72
C LYS A 32 12.77 -12.70 -4.18
N SER A 33 12.08 -13.43 -5.06
CA SER A 33 10.76 -13.04 -5.59
C SER A 33 9.67 -12.95 -4.52
N PHE A 34 9.81 -13.67 -3.40
CA PHE A 34 8.91 -13.51 -2.25
C PHE A 34 9.00 -12.08 -1.72
N TYR A 35 10.21 -11.61 -1.42
CA TYR A 35 10.42 -10.27 -0.86
C TYR A 35 10.12 -9.15 -1.83
N VAL A 36 10.45 -9.31 -3.12
CA VAL A 36 10.09 -8.32 -4.14
C VAL A 36 8.57 -8.19 -4.24
N ARG A 37 7.84 -9.31 -4.19
CA ARG A 37 6.37 -9.28 -4.18
C ARG A 37 5.83 -8.59 -2.94
N GLU A 38 6.29 -8.97 -1.74
CA GLU A 38 5.82 -8.35 -0.49
C GLU A 38 6.10 -6.85 -0.44
N ALA A 39 7.27 -6.41 -0.91
CA ALA A 39 7.61 -5.00 -0.99
C ALA A 39 6.74 -4.26 -2.00
N LEU A 40 6.41 -4.89 -3.13
CA LEU A 40 5.52 -4.31 -4.13
C LEU A 40 4.08 -4.22 -3.60
N GLU A 41 3.57 -5.26 -2.95
CA GLU A 41 2.22 -5.28 -2.36
C GLU A 41 2.06 -4.16 -1.33
N ARG A 42 2.99 -4.02 -0.39
CA ARG A 42 2.95 -2.94 0.61
C ARG A 42 3.04 -1.55 -0.01
N SER A 43 3.93 -1.39 -0.99
CA SER A 43 4.10 -0.11 -1.68
C SER A 43 2.85 0.28 -2.47
N LEU A 44 2.16 -0.69 -3.08
CA LEU A 44 0.88 -0.47 -3.76
C LEU A 44 -0.21 -0.09 -2.76
N GLU A 45 -0.33 -0.79 -1.63
CA GLU A 45 -1.28 -0.42 -0.57
C GLU A 45 -1.07 1.03 -0.11
N ASP A 46 0.18 1.41 0.20
CA ASP A 46 0.52 2.78 0.60
C ASP A 46 0.16 3.82 -0.49
N MET A 47 0.44 3.50 -1.76
CA MET A 47 0.10 4.39 -2.89
C MET A 47 -1.42 4.51 -3.08
N GLU A 48 -2.14 3.40 -3.04
CA GLU A 48 -3.58 3.36 -3.20
C GLU A 48 -4.30 4.14 -2.10
N ASP A 49 -3.87 4.02 -0.85
CA ASP A 49 -4.42 4.77 0.28
C ASP A 49 -4.28 6.29 0.07
N VAL A 50 -3.10 6.75 -0.36
CA VAL A 50 -2.87 8.18 -0.66
C VAL A 50 -3.78 8.64 -1.79
N TYR A 51 -3.82 7.92 -2.91
CA TYR A 51 -4.65 8.29 -4.06
C TYR A 51 -6.13 8.32 -3.72
N LEU A 52 -6.63 7.34 -2.95
CA LEU A 52 -8.02 7.29 -2.52
C LEU A 52 -8.36 8.42 -1.56
N ALA A 53 -7.47 8.76 -0.63
CA ALA A 53 -7.64 9.88 0.29
C ALA A 53 -7.66 11.23 -0.43
N GLU A 54 -6.73 11.46 -1.36
CA GLU A 54 -6.69 12.68 -2.19
C GLU A 54 -7.97 12.83 -3.01
N ALA A 55 -8.39 11.75 -3.70
CA ALA A 55 -9.62 11.77 -4.47
C ALA A 55 -10.87 12.01 -3.60
N ALA A 56 -10.89 11.49 -2.36
CA ALA A 56 -11.97 11.76 -1.41
C ALA A 56 -11.99 13.23 -0.97
N LEU A 57 -10.82 13.82 -0.68
CA LEU A 57 -10.69 15.22 -0.32
C LEU A 57 -11.10 16.15 -1.46
N GLU A 58 -10.73 15.83 -2.71
CA GLU A 58 -11.16 16.59 -3.88
C GLU A 58 -12.68 16.55 -4.04
N ARG A 59 -13.30 15.38 -3.92
CA ARG A 59 -14.78 15.25 -3.97
C ARG A 59 -15.45 16.05 -2.86
N PHE A 60 -14.92 16.02 -1.65
CA PHE A 60 -15.44 16.81 -0.53
C PHE A 60 -15.31 18.32 -0.78
N ARG A 61 -14.16 18.79 -1.27
CA ARG A 61 -13.98 20.21 -1.64
C ARG A 61 -14.94 20.64 -2.75
N ALA A 62 -15.19 19.75 -3.71
CA ALA A 62 -16.10 20.00 -4.82
C ALA A 62 -17.59 19.97 -4.40
N SER A 63 -17.96 19.27 -3.33
CA SER A 63 -19.35 19.23 -2.84
C SER A 63 -19.78 20.54 -2.19
N GLY A 64 -18.84 21.32 -1.65
CA GLY A 64 -19.12 22.56 -0.92
C GLY A 64 -19.74 22.34 0.47
N GLU A 65 -19.79 21.08 0.94
CA GLU A 65 -20.29 20.75 2.27
C GLU A 65 -19.30 21.25 3.35
N PRO A 66 -19.79 21.75 4.50
CA PRO A 66 -18.92 22.15 5.60
C PRO A 66 -18.25 20.92 6.22
N ALA A 67 -17.00 21.08 6.66
CA ALA A 67 -16.32 20.04 7.44
C ALA A 67 -16.95 19.94 8.83
N VAL A 68 -16.99 18.73 9.38
CA VAL A 68 -17.48 18.48 10.75
C VAL A 68 -16.29 18.46 11.71
N PRO A 69 -16.35 19.16 12.86
CA PRO A 69 -15.33 19.06 13.90
C PRO A 69 -15.14 17.62 14.39
N LEU A 70 -13.90 17.19 14.61
CA LEU A 70 -13.60 15.82 15.04
C LEU A 70 -14.39 15.40 16.28
N ALA A 71 -14.42 16.25 17.32
CA ALA A 71 -15.18 15.99 18.54
C ALA A 71 -16.69 15.83 18.30
N GLU A 72 -17.26 16.50 17.30
CA GLU A 72 -18.66 16.29 16.92
C GLU A 72 -18.85 14.94 16.19
N LEU A 73 -17.92 14.59 15.32
CA LEU A 73 -17.93 13.31 14.61
C LEU A 73 -17.80 12.13 15.59
N GLU A 74 -16.88 12.20 16.56
CA GLU A 74 -16.68 11.19 17.60
C GLU A 74 -17.97 10.96 18.41
N ARG A 75 -18.61 12.03 18.90
CA ARG A 75 -19.92 11.94 19.57
C ARG A 75 -21.01 11.30 18.70
N ARG A 76 -21.04 11.62 17.40
CA ARG A 76 -22.02 11.05 16.46
C ARG A 76 -21.81 9.55 16.23
N LEU A 77 -20.57 9.07 16.36
CA LEU A 77 -20.19 7.68 16.16
C LEU A 77 -20.11 6.87 17.46
N GLY A 78 -20.28 7.51 18.63
CA GLY A 78 -20.10 6.88 19.94
C GLY A 78 -18.65 6.47 20.18
N LEU A 79 -17.71 7.30 19.72
CA LEU A 79 -16.26 7.11 19.86
C LEU A 79 -15.65 8.15 20.81
N ASP A 80 -16.46 8.84 21.61
CA ASP A 80 -16.09 9.91 22.53
C ASP A 80 -15.67 9.43 23.93
N ASP A 81 -15.61 8.10 24.12
CA ASP A 81 -15.20 7.41 25.36
C ASP A 81 -13.69 7.06 25.41
#